data_AF-A0A7W8HKD2-F1
#
_entry.id   AF-A0A7W8HKD2-F1
#
_cell.length_a   1.000
_cell.length_b   1.000
_cell.length_c   1.000
_cell.angle_alpha   90.00
_cell.angle_beta   90.00
_cell.angle_gamma   90.00
#
_symmetry.space_group_name_H-M   'P 1'
#
loop_
_entity.id
_entity.type
_entity.pdbx_description
1 polymer ?
#
loop_
_entity_poly.entity_id
_entity_poly.type
_entity_poly.pdbx_seq_one_letter_code
_entity_poly.pdbx_strand_id
1 'polypeptide(L)'
;MLARLRILAQLVAPRNAEERFRRGLRLFQKLVEEQNLETSLRHLWRRSTNLLALQITEQAGRAGEHYVADTRPEWLSMFRAAFGAGLIVGLMALMKLGITSLDLPPLWHALAVSLNYAAGFVVIHLLHFTVATKQPAMTAALIASTLRADRHGRRSLSRLANLIVAIFRTQMVAIAGNVLAAFPTAVGLFLAVTWLAGPDWISAGKAAKLLHEQHPFASLALVHAAIAGVCLYLAGVVAGYYDNLGALTRMPERIRRAPWLGWLAPATRDRLAAYVERNLGALAGNVVFGFLLGMTGFVGLLLGAPLDIRHVTFSAANLAFGAAATGWTLPWHELALLCVGVFAVGLVNLGVSFTLALGTALRANGVRLTEQRRLWELLKRRFLRSPTSFFWPPAPRAPRS
;
A
#
# COMPACT_ATOMS: atom_id res chain seq x y z
N MET A 1 14.67 7.21 -28.91
CA MET A 1 14.64 7.77 -30.27
C MET A 1 15.91 8.55 -30.61
N LEU A 2 16.31 9.56 -29.84
CA LEU A 2 17.54 10.35 -30.04
C LEU A 2 18.84 9.53 -30.16
N ALA A 3 19.01 8.47 -29.36
CA ALA A 3 20.20 7.61 -29.44
C ALA A 3 20.29 6.80 -30.75
N ARG A 4 19.14 6.39 -31.33
CA ARG A 4 19.09 5.67 -32.62
C ARG A 4 19.37 6.63 -33.78
N LEU A 5 18.84 7.86 -33.73
CA LEU A 5 19.13 8.92 -34.70
C LEU A 5 20.62 9.32 -34.70
N ARG A 6 21.28 9.33 -33.53
CA ARG A 6 22.71 9.66 -33.41
C ARG A 6 23.62 8.59 -34.01
N ILE A 7 23.25 7.32 -33.91
CA ILE A 7 24.00 6.20 -34.51
C ILE A 7 23.82 6.18 -36.03
N LEU A 8 22.59 6.41 -36.52
CA LEU A 8 22.32 6.55 -37.96
C LEU A 8 23.05 7.76 -38.56
N ALA A 9 23.06 8.90 -37.88
CA ALA A 9 23.82 10.09 -38.31
C ALA A 9 25.33 9.83 -38.39
N GLN A 10 25.88 9.02 -37.48
CA GLN A 10 27.29 8.63 -37.50
C GLN A 10 27.65 7.64 -38.62
N LEU A 11 26.68 7.01 -39.27
CA LEU A 11 26.88 6.12 -40.43
C LEU A 11 26.82 6.87 -41.77
N VAL A 12 26.13 8.00 -41.82
CA VAL A 12 25.94 8.80 -43.05
C VAL A 12 27.17 9.64 -43.41
N ALA A 13 28.04 9.97 -42.45
CA ALA A 13 29.27 10.73 -42.69
C ALA A 13 30.53 10.06 -42.09
N PRO A 14 31.00 8.94 -42.65
CA PRO A 14 32.28 8.32 -42.26
C PRO A 14 33.45 9.01 -42.98
N ARG A 15 34.57 9.21 -42.28
CA ARG A 15 35.77 9.81 -42.87
C ARG A 15 36.53 8.80 -43.74
N ASN A 16 36.50 7.50 -43.40
CA ASN A 16 37.28 6.44 -44.04
C ASN A 16 36.47 5.12 -44.15
N ALA A 17 36.82 4.23 -45.10
CA ALA A 17 36.14 2.95 -45.33
C ALA A 17 36.18 2.00 -44.11
N GLU A 18 37.31 1.97 -43.42
CA GLU A 18 37.51 1.13 -42.22
C GLU A 18 36.67 1.59 -41.03
N GLU A 19 36.45 2.90 -40.90
CA GLU A 19 35.58 3.49 -39.88
C GLU A 19 34.11 3.19 -40.16
N ARG A 20 33.71 3.20 -41.44
CA ARG A 20 32.38 2.78 -41.88
C ARG A 20 32.12 1.32 -41.52
N PHE A 21 33.09 0.43 -41.75
CA PHE A 21 32.99 -0.98 -41.38
C PHE A 21 32.90 -1.20 -39.86
N ARG A 22 33.76 -0.56 -39.06
CA ARG A 22 33.71 -0.66 -37.58
C ARG A 22 32.44 -0.07 -36.97
N ARG A 23 31.87 0.97 -37.57
CA ARG A 23 30.59 1.56 -37.15
C ARG A 23 29.41 0.68 -37.58
N GLY A 24 29.45 0.12 -38.79
CA GLY A 24 28.49 -0.86 -39.29
C GLY A 24 28.45 -2.12 -38.45
N LEU A 25 29.62 -2.68 -38.10
CA LEU A 25 29.72 -3.87 -37.23
C LEU A 25 29.16 -3.62 -35.83
N ARG A 26 29.43 -2.45 -35.23
CA ARG A 26 28.85 -2.06 -33.93
C ARG A 26 27.34 -1.90 -33.98
N LEU A 27 26.82 -1.33 -35.07
CA LEU A 27 25.37 -1.25 -35.27
C LEU A 27 24.78 -2.65 -35.44
N PHE A 28 25.40 -3.51 -36.24
CA PHE A 28 24.97 -4.89 -36.45
C PHE A 28 24.96 -5.69 -35.15
N GLN A 29 26.03 -5.63 -34.37
CA GLN A 29 26.10 -6.25 -33.04
C GLN A 29 24.98 -5.76 -32.13
N LYS A 30 24.74 -4.44 -32.11
CA LYS A 30 23.69 -3.85 -31.28
C LYS A 30 22.28 -4.24 -31.76
N LEU A 31 22.06 -4.37 -33.06
CA LEU A 31 20.80 -4.84 -33.63
C LEU A 31 20.57 -6.32 -33.33
N VAL A 32 21.59 -7.16 -33.46
CA VAL A 32 21.53 -8.59 -33.11
C VAL A 32 21.28 -8.77 -31.61
N GLU A 33 21.94 -7.97 -30.78
CA GLU A 33 21.74 -7.98 -29.32
C GLU A 33 20.34 -7.49 -28.96
N GLU A 34 19.84 -6.39 -29.56
CA GLU A 34 18.46 -5.95 -29.36
C GLU A 34 17.44 -6.97 -29.88
N GLN A 35 17.69 -7.65 -31.01
CA GLN A 35 16.79 -8.65 -31.58
C GLN A 35 16.71 -9.94 -30.75
N ASN A 36 17.85 -10.41 -30.25
CA ASN A 36 17.91 -11.54 -29.32
C ASN A 36 17.25 -11.22 -27.97
N LEU A 37 17.29 -9.95 -27.56
CA LEU A 37 16.62 -9.45 -26.36
C LEU A 37 15.12 -9.20 -26.57
N GLU A 38 14.66 -8.97 -27.80
CA GLU A 38 13.25 -8.74 -28.16
C GLU A 38 12.41 -10.02 -28.02
N THR A 39 12.99 -11.19 -28.32
CA THR A 39 12.37 -12.51 -28.12
C THR A 39 12.39 -13.00 -26.68
N SER A 40 13.11 -12.32 -25.77
CA SER A 40 13.13 -12.69 -24.36
C SER A 40 11.90 -12.13 -23.65
N LEU A 41 10.89 -12.98 -23.46
CA LEU A 41 9.72 -12.66 -22.62
C LEU A 41 10.14 -12.14 -21.24
N ARG A 42 11.23 -12.67 -20.67
CA ARG A 42 11.78 -12.19 -19.39
C ARG A 42 12.36 -10.78 -19.48
N HIS A 43 13.04 -10.44 -20.57
CA HIS A 43 13.60 -9.10 -20.76
C HIS A 43 12.51 -8.08 -21.11
N LEU A 44 11.55 -8.43 -21.97
CA LEU A 44 10.38 -7.62 -22.27
C LEU A 44 9.55 -7.39 -21.00
N TRP A 45 9.26 -8.45 -20.22
CA TRP A 45 8.57 -8.33 -18.94
C TRP A 45 9.34 -7.41 -18.00
N ARG A 46 10.66 -7.60 -17.84
CA ARG A 46 11.49 -6.76 -16.96
C ARG A 46 11.54 -5.31 -17.42
N ARG A 47 11.60 -5.05 -18.73
CA ARG A 47 11.64 -3.71 -19.33
C ARG A 47 10.28 -3.02 -19.22
N SER A 48 9.20 -3.72 -19.52
CA SER A 48 7.83 -3.22 -19.38
C SER A 48 7.46 -2.99 -17.92
N THR A 49 7.79 -3.90 -17.00
CA THR A 49 7.61 -3.66 -15.56
C THR A 49 8.49 -2.55 -15.05
N ASN A 50 9.72 -2.41 -15.55
CA ASN A 50 10.58 -1.30 -15.14
C ASN A 50 10.08 0.04 -15.67
N LEU A 51 9.59 0.12 -16.90
CA LEU A 51 9.01 1.34 -17.48
C LEU A 51 7.67 1.71 -16.84
N LEU A 52 6.80 0.71 -16.59
CA LEU A 52 5.56 0.91 -15.82
C LEU A 52 5.88 1.34 -14.39
N ALA A 53 6.80 0.67 -13.71
CA ALA A 53 7.23 1.06 -12.36
C ALA A 53 7.87 2.46 -12.35
N LEU A 54 8.65 2.82 -13.39
CA LEU A 54 9.23 4.15 -13.53
C LEU A 54 8.15 5.22 -13.67
N GLN A 55 7.17 5.01 -14.55
CA GLN A 55 6.05 5.93 -14.76
C GLN A 55 5.16 6.04 -13.52
N ILE A 56 4.86 4.92 -12.86
CA ILE A 56 4.17 4.87 -11.56
C ILE A 56 4.94 5.67 -10.51
N THR A 57 6.27 5.61 -10.50
CA THR A 57 7.10 6.38 -9.55
C THR A 57 7.25 7.86 -9.88
N GLU A 58 7.18 8.29 -11.15
CA GLU A 58 7.43 9.69 -11.54
C GLU A 58 6.28 10.62 -11.17
N GLN A 59 5.03 10.14 -11.20
CA GLN A 59 3.84 10.98 -11.03
C GLN A 59 3.23 10.92 -9.62
N ALA A 60 3.41 9.81 -8.91
CA ALA A 60 3.03 9.68 -7.49
C ALA A 60 3.89 10.54 -6.54
N GLY A 61 5.03 11.09 -7.01
CA GLY A 61 5.92 11.95 -6.22
C GLY A 61 5.27 13.23 -5.70
N ARG A 62 4.29 13.81 -6.42
CA ARG A 62 3.56 15.02 -5.96
C ARG A 62 2.47 14.72 -4.93
N ALA A 63 1.94 13.50 -4.90
CA ALA A 63 0.92 13.08 -3.93
C ALA A 63 1.53 12.52 -2.62
N GLY A 64 2.80 12.13 -2.64
CA GLY A 64 3.48 11.45 -1.53
C GLY A 64 4.03 12.34 -0.41
N GLU A 65 4.29 13.63 -0.66
CA GLU A 65 4.95 14.53 0.32
C GLU A 65 4.10 14.78 1.57
N HIS A 66 2.76 14.80 1.43
CA HIS A 66 1.84 14.96 2.55
C HIS A 66 1.73 13.73 3.48
N TYR A 67 2.40 12.62 3.15
CA TYR A 67 2.33 11.36 3.91
C TYR A 67 3.58 11.08 4.75
N VAL A 68 4.44 12.07 4.98
CA VAL A 68 5.59 11.97 5.88
C VAL A 68 5.41 12.94 7.03
N ALA A 69 5.22 12.43 8.24
CA ALA A 69 5.13 13.24 9.45
C ALA A 69 6.54 13.46 10.04
N ASP A 70 7.14 14.61 9.76
CA ASP A 70 8.45 15.02 10.25
C ASP A 70 8.38 15.90 11.50
N THR A 71 7.25 16.59 11.72
CA THR A 71 7.02 17.42 12.90
C THR A 71 6.02 16.80 13.88
N ARG A 72 6.02 17.25 15.14
CA ARG A 72 5.03 16.82 16.15
C ARG A 72 3.58 17.13 15.74
N PRO A 73 3.25 18.32 15.19
CA PRO A 73 1.90 18.60 14.70
C PRO A 73 1.45 17.67 13.56
N GLU A 74 2.34 17.38 12.60
CA GLU A 74 2.05 16.42 11.53
C GLU A 74 1.82 15.00 12.06
N TRP A 75 2.61 14.58 13.06
CA TRP A 75 2.45 13.28 13.72
C TRP A 75 1.07 13.17 14.38
N LEU A 76 0.62 14.21 15.07
CA LEU A 76 -0.70 14.23 15.71
C LEU A 76 -1.84 14.33 14.69
N SER A 77 -1.65 15.08 13.61
CA SER A 77 -2.60 15.13 12.49
C SER A 77 -2.78 13.74 11.87
N MET A 78 -1.67 13.03 11.61
CA MET A 78 -1.69 11.66 11.12
C MET A 78 -2.41 10.72 12.11
N PHE A 79 -2.13 10.83 13.40
CA PHE A 79 -2.83 10.06 14.43
C PHE A 79 -4.34 10.29 14.39
N ARG A 80 -4.80 11.54 14.31
CA ARG A 80 -6.24 11.89 14.26
C ARG A 80 -6.91 11.37 12.99
N ALA A 81 -6.25 11.53 11.84
CA ALA A 81 -6.75 11.00 10.57
C ALA A 81 -6.83 9.46 10.61
N ALA A 82 -5.87 8.80 11.24
CA ALA A 82 -5.88 7.36 11.43
C ALA A 82 -6.92 6.90 12.45
N PHE A 83 -7.13 7.67 13.51
CA PHE A 83 -8.18 7.39 14.49
C PHE A 83 -9.56 7.35 13.82
N GLY A 84 -9.88 8.34 12.99
CA GLY A 84 -11.13 8.37 12.21
C GLY A 84 -11.32 7.14 11.30
N ALA A 85 -10.26 6.68 10.65
CA ALA A 85 -10.32 5.45 9.85
C ALA A 85 -10.61 4.20 10.70
N GLY A 86 -10.05 4.11 11.91
CA GLY A 86 -10.29 2.98 12.81
C GLY A 86 -11.75 2.86 13.24
N LEU A 87 -12.45 3.98 13.45
CA LEU A 87 -13.89 3.99 13.72
C LEU A 87 -14.67 3.32 12.58
N ILE A 88 -14.37 3.70 11.33
CA ILE A 88 -15.05 3.16 10.15
C ILE A 88 -14.73 1.68 9.97
N VAL A 89 -13.48 1.26 10.20
CA VAL A 89 -13.10 -0.16 10.11
C VAL A 89 -13.82 -1.01 11.18
N GLY A 90 -14.06 -0.47 12.38
CA GLY A 90 -14.90 -1.13 13.38
C GLY A 90 -16.31 -1.42 12.87
N LEU A 91 -16.94 -0.45 12.20
CA LEU A 91 -18.23 -0.63 11.55
C LEU A 91 -18.18 -1.63 10.38
N MET A 92 -17.12 -1.59 9.56
CA MET A 92 -16.91 -2.56 8.49
C MET A 92 -16.79 -3.98 9.01
N ALA A 93 -16.14 -4.17 10.17
CA ALA A 93 -16.03 -5.47 10.82
C ALA A 93 -17.39 -5.96 11.34
N LEU A 94 -18.22 -5.09 11.91
CA LEU A 94 -19.61 -5.42 12.27
C LEU A 94 -20.42 -5.85 11.03
N MET A 95 -20.38 -5.06 9.96
CA MET A 95 -21.07 -5.40 8.71
C MET A 95 -20.59 -6.74 8.14
N LYS A 96 -19.29 -7.05 8.25
CA LYS A 96 -18.75 -8.36 7.85
C LYS A 96 -19.36 -9.50 8.68
N LEU A 97 -19.50 -9.32 10.00
CA LEU A 97 -20.16 -10.31 10.85
C LEU A 97 -21.60 -10.54 10.40
N GLY A 98 -22.36 -9.46 10.15
CA GLY A 98 -23.71 -9.53 9.61
C GLY A 98 -23.78 -10.28 8.27
N ILE A 99 -22.90 -9.95 7.31
CA ILE A 99 -22.80 -10.66 6.01
C ILE A 99 -22.46 -12.15 6.20
N THR A 100 -21.66 -12.49 7.21
CA THR A 100 -21.31 -13.89 7.50
C THR A 100 -22.45 -14.67 8.14
N SER A 101 -23.41 -13.99 8.75
CA SER A 101 -24.63 -14.61 9.27
C SER A 101 -25.69 -14.81 8.19
N LEU A 102 -25.52 -14.21 7.00
CA LEU A 102 -26.35 -14.52 5.85
C LEU A 102 -25.81 -15.81 5.21
N ASP A 103 -26.65 -16.84 5.06
CA ASP A 103 -26.33 -18.12 4.40
C ASP A 103 -26.17 -17.95 2.87
N LEU A 104 -25.27 -17.06 2.46
CA LEU A 104 -24.98 -16.75 1.08
C LEU A 104 -24.05 -17.82 0.48
N PRO A 105 -24.23 -18.15 -0.81
CA PRO A 105 -23.26 -18.97 -1.54
C PRO A 105 -21.85 -18.32 -1.51
N PRO A 106 -20.77 -19.11 -1.59
CA PRO A 106 -19.40 -18.61 -1.36
C PRO A 106 -18.98 -17.39 -2.20
N LEU A 107 -19.37 -17.37 -3.49
CA LEU A 107 -19.07 -16.24 -4.37
C LEU A 107 -19.82 -14.96 -3.92
N TRP A 108 -21.11 -15.07 -3.60
CA TRP A 108 -21.92 -13.94 -3.16
C TRP A 108 -21.47 -13.42 -1.79
N HIS A 109 -21.09 -14.32 -0.89
CA HIS A 109 -20.47 -13.94 0.38
C HIS A 109 -19.18 -13.13 0.17
N ALA A 110 -18.28 -13.62 -0.68
CA ALA A 110 -17.02 -12.94 -0.98
C ALA A 110 -17.24 -11.58 -1.65
N LEU A 111 -18.17 -11.49 -2.61
CA LEU A 111 -18.54 -10.23 -3.26
C LEU A 111 -19.14 -9.22 -2.28
N ALA A 112 -20.02 -9.66 -1.38
CA ALA A 112 -20.62 -8.78 -0.37
C ALA A 112 -19.57 -8.24 0.60
N VAL A 113 -18.65 -9.09 1.08
CA VAL A 113 -17.52 -8.67 1.92
C VAL A 113 -16.58 -7.73 1.16
N SER A 114 -16.26 -8.02 -0.11
CA SER A 114 -15.45 -7.15 -0.96
C SER A 114 -16.08 -5.78 -1.19
N LEU A 115 -17.40 -5.73 -1.40
CA LEU A 115 -18.12 -4.46 -1.58
C LEU A 115 -18.16 -3.65 -0.29
N ASN A 116 -18.43 -4.29 0.86
CA ASN A 116 -18.30 -3.67 2.18
C ASN A 116 -16.91 -3.04 2.37
N TYR A 117 -15.86 -3.80 2.05
CA TYR A 117 -14.50 -3.32 2.21
C TYR A 117 -14.15 -2.19 1.24
N ALA A 118 -14.48 -2.33 -0.05
CA ALA A 118 -14.24 -1.30 -1.06
C ALA A 118 -14.98 0.00 -0.73
N ALA A 119 -16.26 -0.08 -0.35
CA ALA A 119 -17.06 1.07 0.06
C ALA A 119 -16.46 1.75 1.29
N GLY A 120 -16.14 0.98 2.34
CA GLY A 120 -15.54 1.54 3.55
C GLY A 120 -14.19 2.22 3.30
N PHE A 121 -13.31 1.64 2.48
CA PHE A 121 -12.04 2.29 2.12
C PHE A 121 -12.21 3.54 1.26
N VAL A 122 -13.22 3.58 0.38
CA VAL A 122 -13.57 4.79 -0.36
C VAL A 122 -14.08 5.87 0.60
N VAL A 123 -14.97 5.53 1.54
CA VAL A 123 -15.48 6.48 2.55
C VAL A 123 -14.35 7.03 3.41
N ILE A 124 -13.45 6.16 3.90
CA ILE A 124 -12.25 6.59 4.65
C ILE A 124 -11.44 7.60 3.85
N HIS A 125 -11.23 7.35 2.56
CA HIS A 125 -10.49 8.26 1.67
C HIS A 125 -11.22 9.59 1.45
N LEU A 126 -12.53 9.55 1.23
CA LEU A 126 -13.36 10.75 1.03
C LEU A 126 -13.38 11.66 2.27
N LEU A 127 -13.30 11.07 3.47
CA LEU A 127 -13.23 11.79 4.74
C LEU A 127 -11.81 12.26 5.08
N HIS A 128 -10.84 12.07 4.18
CA HIS A 128 -9.42 12.38 4.39
C HIS A 128 -8.81 11.65 5.59
N PHE A 129 -9.39 10.52 5.97
CA PHE A 129 -8.84 9.64 6.99
C PHE A 129 -7.80 8.70 6.39
N THR A 130 -6.92 8.17 7.26
CA THR A 130 -5.77 7.38 6.84
C THR A 130 -5.88 5.94 7.32
N VAL A 131 -5.91 4.98 6.39
CA VAL A 131 -5.64 3.58 6.70
C VAL A 131 -4.14 3.35 6.68
N ALA A 132 -3.62 2.80 7.77
CA ALA A 132 -2.22 2.47 7.87
C ALA A 132 -1.79 1.44 6.80
N THR A 133 -0.50 1.38 6.49
CA THR A 133 0.13 0.37 5.62
C THR A 133 -0.19 0.45 4.13
N LYS A 134 -1.07 1.37 3.68
CA LYS A 134 -1.29 1.69 2.26
C LYS A 134 -0.22 2.63 1.68
N GLN A 135 0.33 3.51 2.51
CA GLN A 135 1.28 4.56 2.15
C GLN A 135 2.70 4.08 1.72
N PRO A 136 3.26 2.96 2.25
CA PRO A 136 4.55 2.38 1.82
C PRO A 136 4.68 2.16 0.31
N ALA A 137 3.58 1.73 -0.34
CA ALA A 137 3.57 1.51 -1.78
C ALA A 137 3.64 2.81 -2.58
N MET A 138 3.05 3.88 -2.07
CA MET A 138 3.04 5.21 -2.71
C MET A 138 4.37 5.95 -2.52
N THR A 139 5.12 5.64 -1.46
CA THR A 139 6.41 6.29 -1.14
C THR A 139 7.60 5.76 -1.95
N ALA A 140 7.41 4.68 -2.71
CA ALA A 140 8.34 4.21 -3.75
C ALA A 140 8.76 5.33 -4.72
N ALA A 141 7.83 6.24 -5.04
CA ALA A 141 8.03 7.39 -5.90
C ALA A 141 8.99 8.44 -5.32
N LEU A 142 8.82 8.76 -4.04
CA LEU A 142 9.67 9.70 -3.31
C LEU A 142 11.09 9.14 -3.10
N ILE A 143 11.19 7.82 -2.94
CA ILE A 143 12.46 7.09 -2.93
C ILE A 143 13.15 7.18 -4.29
N ALA A 144 12.40 7.07 -5.39
CA ALA A 144 12.95 7.22 -6.74
C ALA A 144 13.48 8.64 -7.02
N SER A 145 12.76 9.68 -6.59
CA SER A 145 13.19 11.08 -6.82
C SER A 145 14.46 11.44 -6.05
N THR A 146 14.59 10.97 -4.80
CA THR A 146 15.81 11.17 -3.98
C THR A 146 17.04 10.44 -4.54
N LEU A 147 16.85 9.32 -5.23
CA LEU A 147 17.92 8.59 -5.91
C LEU A 147 18.39 9.26 -7.21
N ARG A 148 17.50 9.97 -7.92
CA ARG A 148 17.83 10.68 -9.17
C ARG A 148 18.59 11.99 -8.96
N ALA A 149 18.32 12.67 -7.85
CA ALA A 149 18.92 13.98 -7.54
C ALA A 149 20.43 13.90 -7.24
N ASP A 150 20.95 12.73 -6.87
CA ASP A 150 22.37 12.52 -6.53
C ASP A 150 23.00 11.43 -7.41
N ARG A 151 23.73 11.82 -8.46
CA ARG A 151 24.63 10.89 -9.17
C ARG A 151 25.91 10.54 -8.37
N HIS A 152 26.04 11.01 -7.13
CA HIS A 152 27.23 10.82 -6.28
C HIS A 152 26.87 10.10 -4.96
N GLY A 153 27.71 9.11 -4.61
CA GLY A 153 27.45 8.09 -3.59
C GLY A 153 27.36 8.55 -2.12
N ARG A 154 27.04 7.57 -1.25
CA ARG A 154 26.85 7.59 0.22
C ARG A 154 25.87 8.63 0.79
N ARG A 155 25.91 9.92 0.41
CA ARG A 155 24.98 10.96 0.87
C ARG A 155 23.53 10.72 0.42
N SER A 156 23.33 10.20 -0.80
CA SER A 156 22.00 9.78 -1.29
C SER A 156 21.39 8.66 -0.44
N LEU A 157 22.18 7.64 -0.07
CA LEU A 157 21.73 6.51 0.75
C LEU A 157 21.33 6.93 2.17
N SER A 158 22.06 7.88 2.77
CA SER A 158 21.70 8.43 4.08
C SER A 158 20.41 9.25 4.03
N ARG A 159 20.18 10.04 2.97
CA ARG A 159 18.90 10.76 2.76
C ARG A 159 17.74 9.79 2.56
N LEU A 160 17.95 8.76 1.73
CA LEU A 160 16.97 7.69 1.55
C LEU A 160 16.66 6.97 2.87
N ALA A 161 17.68 6.66 3.68
CA ALA A 161 17.47 6.06 4.98
C ALA A 161 16.69 6.97 5.95
N ASN A 162 16.91 8.29 5.93
CA ASN A 162 16.10 9.24 6.70
C ASN A 162 14.63 9.18 6.29
N LEU A 163 14.38 9.21 4.99
CA LEU A 163 13.03 9.16 4.44
C LEU A 163 12.32 7.85 4.83
N ILE A 164 13.00 6.71 4.72
CA ILE A 164 12.45 5.41 5.11
C ILE A 164 12.08 5.38 6.60
N VAL A 165 12.91 5.95 7.48
CA VAL A 165 12.61 6.07 8.91
C VAL A 165 11.37 6.95 9.13
N ALA A 166 11.26 8.07 8.43
CA ALA A 166 10.13 8.98 8.56
C ALA A 166 8.82 8.34 8.06
N ILE A 167 8.87 7.58 6.97
CA ILE A 167 7.74 6.78 6.47
C ILE A 167 7.34 5.73 7.49
N PHE A 168 8.30 4.96 8.01
CA PHE A 168 8.03 3.93 9.01
C PHE A 168 7.38 4.52 10.26
N ARG A 169 7.91 5.64 10.77
CA ARG A 169 7.32 6.39 11.89
C ARG A 169 5.88 6.80 11.63
N THR A 170 5.62 7.31 10.42
CA THR A 170 4.27 7.70 9.99
C THR A 170 3.34 6.48 9.93
N GLN A 171 3.83 5.32 9.48
CA GLN A 171 3.05 4.08 9.49
C GLN A 171 2.74 3.60 10.91
N MET A 172 3.71 3.67 11.82
CA MET A 172 3.50 3.23 13.20
C MET A 172 2.43 4.07 13.92
N VAL A 173 2.46 5.40 13.76
CA VAL A 173 1.41 6.25 14.34
C VAL A 173 0.05 6.02 13.69
N ALA A 174 0.00 5.75 12.38
CA ALA A 174 -1.24 5.41 11.70
C ALA A 174 -1.78 4.05 12.18
N ILE A 175 -0.94 3.02 12.33
CA ILE A 175 -1.34 1.72 12.89
C ILE A 175 -1.90 1.92 14.29
N ALA A 176 -1.21 2.68 15.14
CA ALA A 176 -1.65 2.95 16.50
C ALA A 176 -3.02 3.66 16.51
N GLY A 177 -3.20 4.73 15.72
CA GLY A 177 -4.48 5.44 15.62
C GLY A 177 -5.62 4.54 15.13
N ASN A 178 -5.38 3.76 14.08
CA ASN A 178 -6.35 2.79 13.57
C ASN A 178 -6.77 1.77 14.64
N VAL A 179 -5.81 1.14 15.32
CA VAL A 179 -6.07 0.09 16.33
C VAL A 179 -6.77 0.65 17.57
N LEU A 180 -6.27 1.77 18.09
CA LEU A 180 -6.82 2.42 19.28
C LEU A 180 -8.25 2.94 19.08
N ALA A 181 -8.67 3.19 17.84
CA ALA A 181 -10.05 3.54 17.51
C ALA A 181 -10.91 2.30 17.21
N ALA A 182 -10.40 1.36 16.43
CA ALA A 182 -11.15 0.19 15.98
C ALA A 182 -11.55 -0.74 17.13
N PHE A 183 -10.66 -0.95 18.11
CA PHE A 183 -10.92 -1.80 19.27
C PHE A 183 -12.12 -1.29 20.11
N PRO A 184 -12.10 -0.06 20.68
CA PRO A 184 -13.23 0.43 21.47
C PRO A 184 -14.50 0.62 20.63
N THR A 185 -14.37 0.91 19.33
CA THR A 185 -15.53 1.00 18.45
C THR A 185 -16.20 -0.35 18.28
N ALA A 186 -15.44 -1.42 18.09
CA ALA A 186 -15.97 -2.77 18.03
C ALA A 186 -16.63 -3.19 19.36
N VAL A 187 -16.04 -2.83 20.51
CA VAL A 187 -16.69 -3.05 21.83
C VAL A 187 -18.01 -2.28 21.93
N GLY A 188 -18.02 -0.98 21.60
CA GLY A 188 -19.23 -0.16 21.65
C GLY A 188 -20.33 -0.65 20.71
N LEU A 189 -19.96 -1.06 19.49
CA LEU A 189 -20.87 -1.68 18.54
C LEU A 189 -21.39 -3.03 19.03
N PHE A 190 -20.55 -3.85 19.68
CA PHE A 190 -20.99 -5.08 20.30
C PHE A 190 -22.06 -4.82 21.36
N LEU A 191 -21.80 -3.89 22.27
CA LEU A 191 -22.76 -3.52 23.32
C LEU A 191 -24.06 -2.97 22.73
N ALA A 192 -23.99 -2.14 21.69
CA ALA A 192 -25.16 -1.58 21.03
C ALA A 192 -26.03 -2.66 20.37
N VAL A 193 -25.41 -3.60 19.65
CA VAL A 193 -26.15 -4.72 19.03
C VAL A 193 -26.71 -5.66 20.09
N THR A 194 -25.95 -5.96 21.13
CA THR A 194 -26.41 -6.77 22.26
C THR A 194 -27.62 -6.15 22.97
N TRP A 195 -27.65 -4.82 23.11
CA TRP A 195 -28.79 -4.11 23.67
C TRP A 195 -30.04 -4.18 22.78
N LEU A 196 -29.86 -4.16 21.45
CA LEU A 196 -30.97 -4.18 20.48
C LEU A 196 -31.50 -5.59 20.16
N ALA A 197 -30.61 -6.57 20.03
CA ALA A 197 -30.91 -7.90 19.49
C ALA A 197 -30.72 -9.04 20.51
N GLY A 198 -30.24 -8.73 21.72
CA GLY A 198 -29.92 -9.71 22.76
C GLY A 198 -28.45 -10.16 22.74
N PRO A 199 -27.98 -10.85 23.79
CA PRO A 199 -26.57 -11.16 24.02
C PRO A 199 -25.96 -12.19 23.06
N ASP A 200 -26.77 -13.05 22.44
CA ASP A 200 -26.28 -14.26 21.75
C ASP A 200 -26.17 -14.13 20.23
N TRP A 201 -25.99 -12.92 19.71
CA TRP A 201 -25.87 -12.68 18.26
C TRP A 201 -24.50 -13.10 17.67
N ILE A 202 -23.49 -13.29 18.51
CA ILE A 202 -22.23 -13.96 18.16
C ILE A 202 -22.18 -15.30 18.89
N SER A 203 -22.21 -16.41 18.16
CA SER A 203 -22.11 -17.73 18.76
C SER A 203 -20.74 -17.97 19.42
N ALA A 204 -20.70 -18.82 20.45
CA ALA A 204 -19.46 -19.17 21.15
C ALA A 204 -18.37 -19.71 20.18
N GLY A 205 -18.77 -20.54 19.21
CA GLY A 205 -17.85 -21.04 18.18
C GLY A 205 -17.31 -19.94 17.27
N LYS A 206 -18.13 -18.94 16.93
CA LYS A 206 -17.68 -17.77 16.15
C LYS A 206 -16.74 -16.90 16.97
N ALA A 207 -17.03 -16.65 18.24
CA ALA A 207 -16.16 -15.90 19.15
C ALA A 207 -14.78 -16.58 19.31
N ALA A 208 -14.76 -17.88 19.56
CA ALA A 208 -13.53 -18.67 19.64
C ALA A 208 -12.72 -18.60 18.34
N LYS A 209 -13.39 -18.68 17.17
CA LYS A 209 -12.74 -18.52 15.87
C LYS A 209 -12.13 -17.12 15.69
N LEU A 210 -12.84 -16.06 16.04
CA LEU A 210 -12.33 -14.68 15.93
C LEU A 210 -11.05 -14.48 16.74
N LEU A 211 -10.98 -15.07 17.94
CA LEU A 211 -9.82 -15.04 18.83
C LEU A 211 -8.67 -15.92 18.32
N HIS A 212 -8.96 -17.19 18.01
CA HIS A 212 -7.98 -18.16 17.54
C HIS A 212 -7.22 -17.65 16.31
N GLU A 213 -7.92 -17.03 15.37
CA GLU A 213 -7.30 -16.50 14.16
C GLU A 213 -6.41 -15.25 14.38
N GLN A 214 -6.34 -14.69 15.60
CA GLN A 214 -5.34 -13.67 15.96
C GLN A 214 -4.14 -14.26 16.70
N HIS A 215 -4.19 -15.54 17.08
CA HIS A 215 -3.13 -16.16 17.84
C HIS A 215 -1.86 -16.31 16.98
N PRO A 216 -0.70 -15.76 17.39
CA PRO A 216 0.49 -15.69 16.54
C PRO A 216 1.12 -17.05 16.21
N PHE A 217 1.04 -18.02 17.13
CA PHE A 217 1.67 -19.35 16.98
C PHE A 217 0.71 -20.48 16.63
N ALA A 218 -0.48 -20.51 17.24
CA ALA A 218 -1.48 -21.55 17.04
C ALA A 218 -2.32 -21.36 15.76
N SER A 219 -2.17 -20.24 15.05
CA SER A 219 -2.88 -19.99 13.80
C SER A 219 -1.92 -19.52 12.70
N LEU A 220 -2.42 -19.49 11.45
CA LEU A 220 -1.69 -18.97 10.30
C LEU A 220 -1.70 -17.43 10.22
N ALA A 221 -1.99 -16.73 11.34
CA ALA A 221 -2.20 -15.28 11.37
C ALA A 221 -1.08 -14.48 10.69
N LEU A 222 0.19 -14.83 10.92
CA LEU A 222 1.33 -14.12 10.33
C LEU A 222 1.49 -14.40 8.82
N VAL A 223 1.15 -15.62 8.37
CA VAL A 223 1.16 -15.96 6.94
C VAL A 223 0.06 -15.20 6.21
N HIS A 224 -1.16 -15.21 6.77
CA HIS A 224 -2.28 -14.43 6.26
C HIS A 224 -2.03 -12.91 6.33
N ALA A 225 -1.27 -12.45 7.32
CA ALA A 225 -0.81 -11.06 7.39
C ALA A 225 0.18 -10.71 6.28
N ALA A 226 1.03 -11.65 5.87
CA ALA A 226 1.93 -11.47 4.74
C ALA A 226 1.14 -11.34 3.43
N ILE A 227 0.09 -12.17 3.24
CA ILE A 227 -0.82 -12.05 2.09
C ILE A 227 -1.46 -10.66 2.06
N ALA A 228 -1.95 -10.16 3.20
CA ALA A 228 -2.48 -8.81 3.30
C ALA A 228 -1.44 -7.73 2.89
N GLY A 229 -0.18 -7.92 3.30
CA GLY A 229 0.96 -7.08 2.89
C GLY A 229 1.19 -7.08 1.37
N VAL A 230 1.05 -8.24 0.72
CA VAL A 230 1.11 -8.34 -0.75
C VAL A 230 -0.06 -7.59 -1.38
N CYS A 231 -1.28 -7.77 -0.87
CA CYS A 231 -2.48 -7.07 -1.36
C CYS A 231 -2.35 -5.54 -1.23
N LEU A 232 -1.80 -5.05 -0.12
CA LEU A 232 -1.50 -3.63 0.09
C LEU A 232 -0.52 -3.09 -0.96
N TYR A 233 0.54 -3.85 -1.26
CA TYR A 233 1.49 -3.51 -2.31
C TYR A 233 0.81 -3.47 -3.69
N LEU A 234 0.04 -4.50 -4.06
CA LEU A 234 -0.68 -4.57 -5.33
C LEU A 234 -1.67 -3.41 -5.49
N ALA A 235 -2.43 -3.10 -4.44
CA ALA A 235 -3.34 -1.96 -4.43
C ALA A 235 -2.61 -0.63 -4.66
N GLY A 236 -1.41 -0.45 -4.10
CA GLY A 236 -0.59 0.73 -4.35
C GLY A 236 -0.02 0.80 -5.77
N VAL A 237 0.33 -0.34 -6.38
CA VAL A 237 0.72 -0.41 -7.79
C VAL A 237 -0.45 -0.01 -8.70
N VAL A 238 -1.64 -0.52 -8.42
CA VAL A 238 -2.86 -0.15 -9.15
C VAL A 238 -3.17 1.34 -8.99
N ALA A 239 -3.04 1.89 -7.79
CA ALA A 239 -3.23 3.31 -7.55
C ALA A 239 -2.30 4.16 -8.43
N GLY A 240 -1.00 3.86 -8.40
CA GLY A 240 -0.02 4.57 -9.23
C GLY A 240 -0.23 4.37 -10.74
N TYR A 241 -0.72 3.19 -11.16
CA TYR A 241 -1.08 2.94 -12.56
C TYR A 241 -2.23 3.85 -13.00
N TYR A 242 -3.28 3.98 -12.20
CA TYR A 242 -4.44 4.81 -12.51
C TYR A 242 -4.14 6.32 -12.41
N ASP A 243 -3.28 6.76 -11.50
CA ASP A 243 -2.79 8.14 -11.47
C ASP A 243 -2.03 8.47 -12.77
N ASN A 244 -1.15 7.58 -13.22
CA ASN A 244 -0.42 7.73 -14.49
C ASN A 244 -1.37 7.68 -15.70
N LEU A 245 -2.31 6.73 -15.73
CA LEU A 245 -3.29 6.59 -16.80
C LEU A 245 -4.18 7.84 -16.91
N GLY A 246 -4.63 8.38 -15.78
CA GLY A 246 -5.43 9.61 -15.72
C GLY A 246 -4.71 10.79 -16.37
N ALA A 247 -3.42 10.94 -16.08
CA ALA A 247 -2.59 11.97 -16.68
C ALA A 247 -2.30 11.72 -18.18
N LEU A 248 -1.92 10.49 -18.56
CA LEU A 248 -1.60 10.13 -19.95
C LEU A 248 -2.80 10.31 -20.89
N THR A 249 -3.99 9.92 -20.42
CA THR A 249 -5.22 9.98 -21.21
C THR A 249 -5.90 11.35 -21.17
N ARG A 250 -5.33 12.33 -20.45
CA ARG A 250 -5.96 13.65 -20.24
C ARG A 250 -7.40 13.50 -19.78
N MET A 251 -7.62 12.60 -18.81
CA MET A 251 -8.95 12.28 -18.29
C MET A 251 -9.74 13.51 -17.85
N PRO A 252 -9.14 14.51 -17.16
CA PRO A 252 -9.86 15.73 -16.79
C PRO A 252 -10.42 16.48 -18.00
N GLU A 253 -9.65 16.60 -19.08
CA GLU A 253 -10.09 17.23 -20.32
C GLU A 253 -11.18 16.43 -21.03
N ARG A 254 -11.12 15.10 -20.96
CA ARG A 254 -12.17 14.21 -21.49
C ARG A 254 -13.48 14.36 -20.70
N ILE A 255 -13.42 14.46 -19.37
CA ILE A 255 -14.59 14.67 -18.51
C ILE A 255 -15.25 16.01 -18.83
N ARG A 256 -14.46 17.09 -18.98
CA ARG A 256 -14.98 18.42 -19.35
C ARG A 256 -15.72 18.42 -20.69
N ARG A 257 -15.24 17.63 -21.65
CA ARG A 257 -15.78 17.56 -23.03
C ARG A 257 -16.77 16.41 -23.26
N ALA A 258 -17.07 15.60 -22.25
CA ALA A 258 -17.90 14.42 -22.41
C ALA A 258 -19.37 14.80 -22.71
N PRO A 259 -19.94 14.40 -23.87
CA PRO A 259 -21.30 14.78 -24.24
C PRO A 259 -22.36 14.17 -23.32
N TRP A 260 -22.11 12.97 -22.78
CA TRP A 260 -23.01 12.31 -21.82
C TRP A 260 -23.03 12.97 -20.43
N LEU A 261 -22.04 13.82 -20.11
CA LEU A 261 -22.08 14.70 -18.93
C LEU A 261 -22.78 16.02 -19.23
N GLY A 262 -23.40 16.16 -20.42
CA GLY A 262 -24.14 17.32 -20.92
C GLY A 262 -25.19 17.89 -19.97
N TRP A 263 -25.72 17.07 -19.06
CA TRP A 263 -26.72 17.44 -18.06
C TRP A 263 -26.12 18.16 -16.83
N LEU A 264 -24.81 18.06 -16.59
CA LEU A 264 -24.13 18.79 -15.50
C LEU A 264 -23.80 20.22 -15.91
N ALA A 265 -23.92 21.18 -14.99
CA ALA A 265 -23.41 22.54 -15.18
C ALA A 265 -21.89 22.54 -15.46
N PRO A 266 -21.36 23.46 -16.29
CA PRO A 266 -19.92 23.52 -16.61
C PRO A 266 -19.02 23.55 -15.38
N ALA A 267 -19.36 24.36 -14.38
CA ALA A 267 -18.63 24.44 -13.12
C ALA A 267 -18.59 23.10 -12.36
N THR A 268 -19.66 22.31 -12.43
CA THR A 268 -19.71 20.98 -11.80
C THR A 268 -18.84 19.97 -12.56
N ARG A 269 -18.81 20.04 -13.91
CA ARG A 269 -17.90 19.21 -14.71
C ARG A 269 -16.45 19.55 -14.44
N ASP A 270 -16.12 20.83 -14.26
CA ASP A 270 -14.76 21.25 -13.91
C ASP A 270 -14.34 20.75 -12.52
N ARG A 271 -15.24 20.83 -11.54
CA ARG A 271 -15.01 20.25 -10.20
C ARG A 271 -14.84 18.74 -10.27
N LEU A 272 -15.67 18.03 -11.04
CA LEU A 272 -15.57 16.59 -11.25
C LEU A 272 -14.25 16.20 -11.92
N ALA A 273 -13.86 16.92 -12.98
CA ALA A 273 -12.61 16.72 -13.68
C ALA A 273 -11.41 16.90 -12.73
N ALA A 274 -11.38 17.98 -11.95
CA ALA A 274 -10.34 18.24 -10.96
C ALA A 274 -10.36 17.22 -9.81
N TYR A 275 -11.53 16.71 -9.44
CA TYR A 275 -11.66 15.66 -8.43
C TYR A 275 -11.08 14.33 -8.93
N VAL A 276 -11.45 13.90 -10.14
CA VAL A 276 -10.92 12.68 -10.76
C VAL A 276 -9.41 12.79 -10.97
N GLU A 277 -8.91 13.94 -11.44
CA GLU A 277 -7.47 14.18 -11.59
C GLU A 277 -6.69 13.92 -10.31
N ARG A 278 -7.22 14.34 -9.16
CA ARG A 278 -6.54 14.24 -7.86
C ARG A 278 -6.79 12.93 -7.13
N ASN A 279 -7.81 12.16 -7.49
CA ASN A 279 -8.28 11.02 -6.68
C ASN A 279 -8.39 9.69 -7.44
N LEU A 280 -8.22 9.65 -8.77
CA LEU A 280 -8.46 8.45 -9.57
C LEU A 280 -7.64 7.25 -9.09
N GLY A 281 -6.33 7.40 -8.91
CA GLY A 281 -5.49 6.32 -8.40
C GLY A 281 -5.82 5.93 -6.97
N ALA A 282 -6.04 6.92 -6.09
CA ALA A 282 -6.39 6.64 -4.70
C ALA A 282 -7.71 5.85 -4.57
N LEU A 283 -8.74 6.22 -5.35
CA LEU A 283 -10.03 5.52 -5.42
C LEU A 283 -9.87 4.12 -5.99
N ALA A 284 -9.22 3.98 -7.15
CA ALA A 284 -8.99 2.67 -7.78
C ALA A 284 -8.22 1.72 -6.85
N GLY A 285 -7.17 2.23 -6.19
CA GLY A 285 -6.41 1.47 -5.21
C GLY A 285 -7.22 1.04 -3.99
N ASN A 286 -8.12 1.90 -3.47
CA ASN A 286 -9.01 1.54 -2.36
C ASN A 286 -10.02 0.46 -2.75
N VAL A 287 -10.62 0.58 -3.93
CA VAL A 287 -11.57 -0.41 -4.46
C VAL A 287 -10.86 -1.75 -4.63
N VAL A 288 -9.73 -1.77 -5.34
CA VAL A 288 -8.95 -3.00 -5.54
C VAL A 288 -8.49 -3.58 -4.21
N PHE A 289 -8.08 -2.77 -3.24
CA PHE A 289 -7.72 -3.26 -1.92
C PHE A 289 -8.89 -3.97 -1.24
N GLY A 290 -10.09 -3.37 -1.24
CA GLY A 290 -11.29 -3.99 -0.69
C GLY A 290 -11.63 -5.33 -1.36
N PHE A 291 -11.53 -5.40 -2.68
CA PHE A 291 -11.74 -6.63 -3.43
C PHE A 291 -10.68 -7.70 -3.11
N LEU A 292 -9.40 -7.34 -3.06
CA LEU A 292 -8.32 -8.26 -2.70
C LEU A 292 -8.53 -8.85 -1.29
N LEU A 293 -8.93 -8.01 -0.32
CA LEU A 293 -9.22 -8.46 1.05
C LEU A 293 -10.42 -9.43 1.09
N GLY A 294 -11.53 -9.10 0.43
CA GLY A 294 -12.76 -9.91 0.50
C GLY A 294 -12.72 -11.19 -0.35
N MET A 295 -12.04 -11.19 -1.50
CA MET A 295 -12.00 -12.34 -2.40
C MET A 295 -10.96 -13.40 -2.02
N THR A 296 -10.00 -13.08 -1.16
CA THR A 296 -8.89 -14.03 -0.89
C THR A 296 -9.35 -15.33 -0.25
N GLY A 297 -10.32 -15.29 0.65
CA GLY A 297 -10.92 -16.51 1.22
C GLY A 297 -11.58 -17.39 0.15
N PHE A 298 -12.27 -16.76 -0.81
CA PHE A 298 -12.89 -17.47 -1.94
C PHE A 298 -11.85 -18.06 -2.90
N VAL A 299 -10.77 -17.33 -3.19
CA VAL A 299 -9.65 -17.87 -3.97
C VAL A 299 -9.01 -19.06 -3.24
N GLY A 300 -8.84 -18.99 -1.91
CA GLY A 300 -8.41 -20.12 -1.10
C GLY A 300 -9.31 -21.34 -1.25
N LEU A 301 -10.63 -21.12 -1.15
CA LEU A 301 -11.63 -22.16 -1.34
C LEU A 301 -11.50 -22.83 -2.73
N LEU A 302 -11.38 -22.05 -3.80
CA LEU A 302 -11.21 -22.59 -5.17
C LEU A 302 -9.91 -23.39 -5.34
N LEU A 303 -8.85 -22.99 -4.64
CA LEU A 303 -7.54 -23.66 -4.70
C LEU A 303 -7.42 -24.84 -3.72
N GLY A 304 -8.43 -25.09 -2.88
CA GLY A 304 -8.34 -26.06 -1.78
C GLY A 304 -7.28 -25.69 -0.74
N ALA A 305 -6.87 -24.43 -0.67
CA ALA A 305 -5.83 -23.93 0.22
C ALA A 305 -6.43 -23.09 1.35
N PRO A 306 -5.89 -23.14 2.58
CA PRO A 306 -6.38 -22.35 3.72
C PRO A 306 -5.94 -20.88 3.61
N LEU A 307 -6.26 -20.21 2.50
CA LEU A 307 -5.94 -18.80 2.28
C LEU A 307 -6.98 -17.92 2.97
N ASP A 308 -6.48 -16.97 3.73
CA ASP A 308 -7.26 -15.91 4.34
C ASP A 308 -6.35 -14.67 4.49
N ILE A 309 -6.92 -13.56 4.95
CA ILE A 309 -6.20 -12.31 5.15
C ILE A 309 -6.37 -11.80 6.58
N ARG A 310 -5.26 -11.37 7.15
CA ARG A 310 -5.20 -10.65 8.42
C ARG A 310 -4.65 -9.25 8.21
N HIS A 311 -5.50 -8.25 8.38
CA HIS A 311 -5.10 -6.85 8.36
C HIS A 311 -5.25 -6.28 9.77
N VAL A 312 -4.23 -5.60 10.26
CA VAL A 312 -4.10 -5.19 11.67
C VAL A 312 -5.35 -4.52 12.26
N THR A 313 -5.95 -3.58 11.53
CA THR A 313 -7.15 -2.86 12.01
C THR A 313 -8.38 -3.77 12.13
N PHE A 314 -8.55 -4.71 11.20
CA PHE A 314 -9.62 -5.72 11.28
C PHE A 314 -9.32 -6.75 12.36
N SER A 315 -8.05 -7.14 12.52
CA SER A 315 -7.61 -8.01 13.61
C SER A 315 -7.90 -7.41 14.99
N ALA A 316 -7.67 -6.10 15.16
CA ALA A 316 -8.03 -5.39 16.38
C ALA A 316 -9.55 -5.39 16.66
N ALA A 317 -10.36 -5.10 15.63
CA ALA A 317 -11.82 -5.16 15.76
C ALA A 317 -12.33 -6.58 16.05
N ASN A 318 -11.78 -7.60 15.40
CA ASN A 318 -12.15 -9.00 15.61
C ASN A 318 -11.75 -9.49 17.01
N LEU A 319 -10.58 -9.08 17.51
CA LEU A 319 -10.17 -9.34 18.89
C LEU A 319 -11.17 -8.73 19.87
N ALA A 320 -11.59 -7.48 19.67
CA ALA A 320 -12.59 -6.83 20.50
C ALA A 320 -13.95 -7.55 20.47
N PHE A 321 -14.47 -7.89 19.28
CA PHE A 321 -15.71 -8.65 19.16
C PHE A 321 -15.62 -10.02 19.84
N GLY A 322 -14.52 -10.76 19.62
CA GLY A 322 -14.31 -12.06 20.25
C GLY A 322 -14.23 -11.97 21.77
N ALA A 323 -13.44 -11.03 22.30
CA ALA A 323 -13.28 -10.84 23.74
C ALA A 323 -14.59 -10.42 24.41
N ALA A 324 -15.32 -9.47 23.80
CA ALA A 324 -16.61 -9.03 24.30
C ALA A 324 -17.68 -10.14 24.25
N ALA A 325 -17.71 -10.95 23.18
CA ALA A 325 -18.61 -12.09 23.05
C ALA A 325 -18.32 -13.20 24.07
N THR A 326 -17.07 -13.36 24.51
CA THR A 326 -16.72 -14.27 25.62
C THR A 326 -17.01 -13.67 27.00
N GLY A 327 -17.58 -12.47 27.10
CA GLY A 327 -17.81 -11.79 28.37
C GLY A 327 -16.52 -11.42 29.10
N TRP A 328 -15.41 -11.21 28.37
CA TRP A 328 -14.09 -10.92 28.94
C TRP A 328 -13.55 -12.00 29.90
N THR A 329 -14.01 -13.25 29.75
CA THR A 329 -13.61 -14.38 30.60
C THR A 329 -12.21 -14.95 30.28
N LEU A 330 -11.57 -14.43 29.22
CA LEU A 330 -10.23 -14.83 28.80
C LEU A 330 -9.20 -14.56 29.90
N PRO A 331 -8.28 -15.50 30.18
CA PRO A 331 -7.14 -15.24 31.03
C PRO A 331 -6.31 -14.06 30.49
N TRP A 332 -5.79 -13.23 31.40
CA TRP A 332 -5.04 -12.02 31.00
C TRP A 332 -3.84 -12.32 30.09
N HIS A 333 -3.20 -13.48 30.28
CA HIS A 333 -2.05 -13.90 29.48
C HIS A 333 -2.43 -14.29 28.04
N GLU A 334 -3.61 -14.89 27.86
CA GLU A 334 -4.15 -15.17 26.52
C GLU A 334 -4.50 -13.86 25.81
N LEU A 335 -5.19 -12.94 26.50
CA LEU A 335 -5.50 -11.62 25.94
C LEU A 335 -4.21 -10.85 25.56
N ALA A 336 -3.19 -10.88 26.41
CA ALA A 336 -1.89 -10.28 26.11
C ALA A 336 -1.24 -10.92 24.87
N LEU A 337 -1.29 -12.25 24.74
CA LEU A 337 -0.76 -12.97 23.59
C LEU A 337 -1.51 -12.64 22.29
N LEU A 338 -2.83 -12.49 22.35
CA LEU A 338 -3.65 -12.05 21.20
C LEU A 338 -3.34 -10.59 20.81
N CYS A 339 -3.13 -9.71 21.78
CA CYS A 339 -2.66 -8.34 21.53
C CYS A 339 -1.28 -8.33 20.83
N VAL A 340 -0.36 -9.18 21.27
CA VAL A 340 0.93 -9.39 20.58
C VAL A 340 0.71 -9.91 19.16
N GLY A 341 -0.25 -10.82 18.97
CA GLY A 341 -0.67 -11.31 17.66
C GLY A 341 -1.13 -10.18 16.73
N VAL A 342 -2.06 -9.34 17.18
CA VAL A 342 -2.54 -8.17 16.42
C VAL A 342 -1.39 -7.22 16.07
N PHE A 343 -0.50 -6.94 17.03
CA PHE A 343 0.66 -6.10 16.79
C PHE A 343 1.61 -6.71 15.74
N ALA A 344 1.88 -8.02 15.84
CA ALA A 344 2.71 -8.74 14.89
C ALA A 344 2.08 -8.78 13.49
N VAL A 345 0.76 -8.93 13.36
CA VAL A 345 0.03 -8.80 12.09
C VAL A 345 0.32 -7.43 11.46
N GLY A 346 0.25 -6.34 12.23
CA GLY A 346 0.57 -5.00 11.74
C GLY A 346 2.01 -4.83 11.27
N LEU A 347 2.98 -5.38 12.01
CA LEU A 347 4.38 -5.38 11.61
C LEU A 347 4.60 -6.17 10.32
N VAL A 348 3.96 -7.31 10.15
CA VAL A 348 4.06 -8.13 8.93
C VAL A 348 3.37 -7.43 7.75
N ASN A 349 2.18 -6.87 7.93
CA ASN A 349 1.48 -6.09 6.89
C ASN A 349 2.39 -4.98 6.35
N LEU A 350 2.98 -4.19 7.26
CA LEU A 350 3.90 -3.11 6.92
C LEU A 350 5.20 -3.63 6.30
N GLY A 351 5.83 -4.63 6.91
CA GLY A 351 7.13 -5.14 6.48
C GLY A 351 7.09 -5.74 5.08
N VAL A 352 6.07 -6.55 4.78
CA VAL A 352 5.91 -7.16 3.45
C VAL A 352 5.58 -6.11 2.40
N SER A 353 4.59 -5.25 2.64
CA SER A 353 4.17 -4.24 1.65
C SER A 353 5.31 -3.26 1.35
N PHE A 354 6.00 -2.78 2.38
CA PHE A 354 7.13 -1.86 2.25
C PHE A 354 8.32 -2.51 1.53
N THR A 355 8.67 -3.76 1.87
CA THR A 355 9.81 -4.45 1.23
C THR A 355 9.56 -4.66 -0.26
N LEU A 356 8.33 -5.04 -0.65
CA LEU A 356 7.95 -5.20 -2.05
C LEU A 356 7.95 -3.86 -2.80
N ALA A 357 7.39 -2.82 -2.19
CA ALA A 357 7.38 -1.47 -2.75
C ALA A 357 8.78 -0.93 -2.97
N LEU A 358 9.62 -0.97 -1.93
CA LEU A 358 11.01 -0.54 -1.97
C LEU A 358 11.81 -1.34 -2.99
N GLY A 359 11.68 -2.67 -2.99
CA GLY A 359 12.36 -3.54 -3.94
C GLY A 359 11.98 -3.22 -5.39
N THR A 360 10.70 -2.94 -5.65
CA THR A 360 10.21 -2.52 -6.98
C THR A 360 10.78 -1.17 -7.38
N ALA A 361 10.76 -0.19 -6.48
CA ALA A 361 11.30 1.16 -6.71
C ALA A 361 12.80 1.14 -7.04
N LEU A 362 13.58 0.41 -6.26
CA LEU A 362 15.03 0.28 -6.44
C LEU A 362 15.37 -0.41 -7.76
N ARG A 363 14.63 -1.48 -8.12
CA ARG A 363 14.81 -2.19 -9.39
C ARG A 363 14.42 -1.35 -10.60
N ALA A 364 13.31 -0.62 -10.53
CA ALA A 364 12.83 0.24 -11.61
C ALA A 364 13.84 1.36 -11.94
N ASN A 365 14.56 1.86 -10.93
CA ASN A 365 15.58 2.91 -11.08
C ASN A 365 17.00 2.35 -11.30
N GLY A 366 17.16 1.04 -11.50
CA GLY A 366 18.45 0.43 -11.84
C GLY A 366 19.49 0.42 -10.70
N VAL A 367 19.07 0.55 -9.44
CA VAL A 367 19.96 0.50 -8.28
C VAL A 367 20.58 -0.89 -8.15
N ARG A 368 21.91 -0.97 -8.06
CA ARG A 368 22.64 -2.24 -8.01
C ARG A 368 22.32 -3.00 -6.73
N LEU A 369 22.24 -4.34 -6.80
CA LEU A 369 21.98 -5.21 -5.63
C LEU A 369 22.92 -4.94 -4.44
N THR A 370 24.18 -4.58 -4.71
CA THR A 370 25.17 -4.22 -3.69
C THR A 370 24.80 -2.94 -2.93
N GLU A 371 24.21 -1.95 -3.59
CA GLU A 371 23.73 -0.71 -2.98
C GLU A 371 22.44 -0.95 -2.18
N GLN A 372 21.58 -1.85 -2.66
CA GLN A 372 20.39 -2.28 -1.91
C GLN A 372 20.79 -2.96 -0.59
N ARG A 373 21.78 -3.86 -0.61
CA ARG A 373 22.31 -4.51 0.61
C ARG A 373 22.87 -3.48 1.60
N ARG A 374 23.65 -2.49 1.11
CA ARG A 374 24.18 -1.40 1.94
C ARG A 374 23.07 -0.56 2.57
N LEU A 375 21.98 -0.28 1.85
CA LEU A 375 20.81 0.42 2.40
C LEU A 375 20.19 -0.38 3.56
N TRP A 376 19.98 -1.69 3.38
CA TRP A 376 19.46 -2.56 4.44
C TRP A 376 20.36 -2.60 5.67
N GLU A 377 21.68 -2.69 5.48
CA GLU A 377 22.64 -2.61 6.59
C GLU A 377 22.58 -1.27 7.33
N LEU A 378 22.45 -0.16 6.60
CA LEU A 378 22.30 1.17 7.19
C LEU A 378 21.01 1.28 8.03
N LEU A 379 19.89 0.77 7.49
CA LEU A 379 18.61 0.75 8.21
C LEU A 379 18.69 -0.11 9.47
N LYS A 380 19.29 -1.31 9.38
CA LYS A 380 19.50 -2.21 10.53
C LYS A 380 20.36 -1.56 11.61
N ARG A 381 21.50 -0.96 11.22
CA ARG A 381 22.38 -0.24 12.17
C ARG A 381 21.67 0.93 12.84
N ARG A 382 20.82 1.64 12.11
CA ARG A 382 20.08 2.79 12.65
C ARG A 382 18.98 2.36 13.61
N PHE A 383 18.25 1.30 13.29
CA PHE A 383 17.26 0.70 14.18
C PHE A 383 17.89 0.25 15.50
N LEU A 384 19.05 -0.42 15.44
CA LEU A 384 19.78 -0.85 16.63
C LEU A 384 20.34 0.32 17.47
N ARG A 385 20.77 1.42 16.84
CA ARG A 385 21.35 2.57 17.54
C ARG A 385 20.31 3.54 18.12
N SER A 386 19.17 3.70 17.46
CA SER A 386 18.14 4.67 17.87
C SER A 386 16.74 4.15 17.50
N PRO A 387 16.26 3.10 18.19
CA PRO A 387 14.94 2.52 17.90
C PRO A 387 13.82 3.54 18.15
N THR A 388 13.96 4.41 19.14
CA THR A 388 12.98 5.45 19.48
C THR A 388 12.72 6.43 18.33
N SER A 389 13.71 6.69 17.47
CA SER A 389 13.56 7.57 16.30
C SER A 389 12.60 7.03 15.22
N PHE A 390 12.29 5.73 15.26
CA PHE A 390 11.33 5.07 14.38
C PHE A 390 9.88 5.21 14.86
N PHE A 391 9.66 5.69 16.08
CA PHE A 391 8.33 5.80 16.68
C PHE A 391 7.97 7.25 17.03
N TRP A 392 8.94 8.03 17.53
CA TRP A 392 8.74 9.43 17.91
C TRP A 392 9.45 10.41 16.95
N PRO A 393 8.83 11.56 16.63
CA PRO A 393 9.51 12.60 15.87
C PRO A 393 10.65 13.22 16.70
N PRO A 394 11.73 13.68 16.07
CA PRO A 394 12.82 14.35 16.78
C PRO A 394 12.31 15.60 17.52
N ALA A 395 12.93 15.94 18.64
CA ALA A 395 12.63 17.18 19.35
C ALA A 395 12.84 18.39 18.40
N PRO A 396 12.02 19.45 18.50
CA PRO A 396 12.22 20.66 17.72
C PRO A 396 13.66 21.13 17.90
N ARG A 397 14.40 21.32 16.80
CA ARG A 397 15.73 21.95 16.90
C ARG A 397 15.49 23.36 17.40
N ALA A 398 16.09 23.71 18.54
CA ALA A 398 16.14 25.11 18.98
C ALA A 398 16.69 25.96 17.82
N PRO A 399 16.13 27.15 17.56
CA PRO A 399 16.69 28.04 16.57
C PRO A 399 18.16 28.24 16.92
N ARG A 400 19.06 28.02 15.94
CA ARG A 400 20.46 28.40 16.10
C ARG A 400 20.46 29.93 16.19
N SER A 401 20.74 30.44 17.39
CA SER A 401 20.96 31.86 17.68
C SER A 401 22.13 32.41 16.87
#